data_AF-A0A924A3F0-F1
#
_entry.id   AF-A0A924A3F0-F1
#
_cell.length_a   1.000
_cell.length_b   1.000
_cell.length_c   1.000
_cell.angle_alpha   90.00
_cell.angle_beta   90.00
_cell.angle_gamma   90.00
#
_symmetry.space_group_name_H-M   'P 1'
#
loop_
_entity.id
_entity.type
_entity.pdbx_description
1 polymer ?
#
loop_
_entity_poly.entity_id
_entity_poly.type
_entity_poly.pdbx_seq_one_letter_code
_entity_poly.pdbx_strand_id
1 'polypeptide(L)'
;MMRILFTLILGVFLFASCKKDEPALKEDLYLDQPLSTPSNTTIAIFQQNVSFYQLFIYRFDPIISKWTARIGGHFSTIPASDPAALGFTNPYVADSGVPLFDMVKIYTTETGTTNIKTVKINADKVLQFFPDYAGSKTGIVRVVEQDIILTRLNLTTFKIGISGNGTYDENTKIIDLDVKFNEAAIGGASQTFKYKMSPTALILN
;
A
#
# COMPACT_ATOMS: atom_id res chain seq x y z
N MET A 1 58.37 47.67 43.47
CA MET A 1 57.07 48.39 43.45
C MET A 1 56.59 48.30 42.01
N MET A 2 55.54 47.60 41.57
CA MET A 2 54.34 47.03 42.20
C MET A 2 53.73 46.00 41.21
N ARG A 3 53.46 44.76 41.69
CA ARG A 3 52.37 43.79 41.35
C ARG A 3 52.09 43.47 39.86
N ILE A 4 52.39 42.29 39.31
CA ILE A 4 51.69 40.97 39.42
C ILE A 4 50.15 41.04 39.46
N LEU A 5 49.56 40.34 38.48
CA LEU A 5 48.18 39.81 38.33
C LEU A 5 47.11 40.73 37.70
N PHE A 6 46.70 40.40 36.47
CA PHE A 6 45.31 40.06 36.08
C PHE A 6 45.33 39.50 34.63
N THR A 7 45.51 38.18 34.43
CA THR A 7 44.44 37.20 34.13
C THR A 7 43.74 37.49 32.79
N LEU A 8 44.18 36.89 31.68
CA LEU A 8 43.61 35.66 31.09
C LEU A 8 42.10 35.77 30.76
N ILE A 9 41.72 36.43 29.64
CA ILE A 9 40.37 36.34 29.04
C ILE A 9 40.47 36.47 27.50
N LEU A 10 39.95 35.44 26.81
CA LEU A 10 39.53 35.35 25.38
C LEU A 10 40.59 35.63 24.29
N GLY A 11 41.12 34.65 23.54
CA GLY A 11 40.56 33.34 23.21
C GLY A 11 39.59 33.42 22.04
N VAL A 12 40.07 33.04 20.85
CA VAL A 12 39.31 32.43 19.74
C VAL A 12 38.27 33.32 19.04
N PHE A 13 38.73 34.11 18.05
CA PHE A 13 37.88 34.65 16.98
C PHE A 13 38.26 34.11 15.58
N LEU A 14 38.90 32.94 15.51
CA LEU A 14 39.33 32.29 14.26
C LEU A 14 38.47 31.10 13.82
N PHE A 15 37.20 31.06 14.21
CA PHE A 15 36.23 30.15 13.58
C PHE A 15 34.87 30.83 13.45
N ALA A 16 34.81 31.91 12.65
CA ALA A 16 33.58 32.23 11.92
C ALA A 16 33.40 31.17 10.82
N SER A 17 33.12 29.94 11.25
CA SER A 17 32.49 28.96 10.40
C SER A 17 31.14 29.57 10.02
N CYS A 18 30.93 29.81 8.73
CA CYS A 18 29.59 29.95 8.17
C CYS A 18 28.81 28.69 8.59
N LYS A 19 28.13 28.76 9.74
CA LYS A 19 26.94 27.97 9.97
C LYS A 19 25.93 28.46 8.95
N LYS A 20 26.01 27.86 7.76
CA LYS A 20 24.93 27.83 6.79
C LYS A 20 23.72 27.30 7.55
N ASP A 21 22.80 28.22 7.84
CA ASP A 21 21.45 28.03 8.34
C ASP A 21 21.09 26.57 8.62
N GLU A 22 21.38 26.15 9.85
CA GLU A 22 20.80 24.94 10.40
C GLU A 22 19.33 25.27 10.67
N PRO A 23 18.36 24.59 10.01
CA PRO A 23 16.95 24.95 10.15
C PRO A 23 16.53 24.78 11.61
N ALA A 24 15.81 25.79 12.11
CA ALA A 24 15.67 26.06 13.53
C ALA A 24 14.97 24.97 14.33
N LEU A 25 14.16 24.10 13.71
CA LEU A 25 13.49 22.99 14.37
C LEU A 25 13.36 21.81 13.40
N LYS A 26 13.45 20.59 13.93
CA LYS A 26 13.31 19.32 13.17
C LYS A 26 11.92 19.19 12.51
N GLU A 27 10.96 19.96 12.98
CA GLU A 27 9.57 20.03 12.52
C GLU A 27 9.43 20.79 11.20
N ASP A 28 10.34 21.72 10.86
CA ASP A 28 10.33 22.43 9.57
C ASP A 28 10.95 21.62 8.41
N LEU A 29 11.55 20.46 8.70
CA LEU A 29 12.22 19.61 7.71
C LEU A 29 11.27 18.62 7.02
N TYR A 30 10.05 18.44 7.53
CA TYR A 30 9.12 17.43 7.06
C TYR A 30 7.71 18.03 6.94
N LEU A 31 7.09 17.91 5.78
CA LEU A 31 5.71 18.34 5.56
C LEU A 31 4.77 17.54 6.47
N ASP A 32 3.76 18.19 7.04
CA ASP A 32 2.65 17.55 7.78
C ASP A 32 1.75 16.66 6.89
N GLN A 33 2.08 16.53 5.60
CA GLN A 33 1.35 15.74 4.64
C GLN A 33 2.28 14.81 3.88
N PRO A 34 1.83 13.57 3.60
CA PRO A 34 2.57 12.65 2.76
C PRO A 34 2.97 13.27 1.43
N LEU A 35 4.11 12.82 0.92
CA LEU A 35 4.58 13.23 -0.40
C LEU A 35 3.50 12.98 -1.45
N SER A 36 3.37 13.91 -2.40
CA SER A 36 2.41 13.79 -3.52
C SER A 36 2.83 12.75 -4.57
N THR A 37 4.10 12.34 -4.56
CA THR A 37 4.68 11.41 -5.53
C THR A 37 4.78 10.01 -4.92
N PRO A 38 4.30 8.96 -5.62
CA PRO A 38 4.46 7.60 -5.15
C PRO A 38 5.93 7.17 -5.06
N SER A 39 6.26 6.37 -4.04
CA SER A 39 7.56 5.74 -3.84
C SER A 39 7.69 4.48 -4.68
N ASN A 40 8.72 4.44 -5.54
CA ASN A 40 9.11 3.24 -6.27
C ASN A 40 9.97 2.27 -5.44
N THR A 41 10.61 2.75 -4.37
CA THR A 41 11.47 1.91 -3.51
C THR A 41 10.68 1.12 -2.48
N THR A 42 9.56 1.67 -1.99
CA THR A 42 8.70 1.01 -0.99
C THR A 42 8.08 -0.28 -1.56
N ILE A 43 7.86 -0.37 -2.87
CA ILE A 43 7.36 -1.60 -3.52
C ILE A 43 8.26 -2.80 -3.24
N ALA A 44 9.58 -2.61 -3.21
CA ALA A 44 10.53 -3.70 -2.95
C ALA A 44 10.43 -4.27 -1.52
N ILE A 45 9.75 -3.58 -0.60
CA ILE A 45 9.44 -4.08 0.74
C ILE A 45 8.27 -5.06 0.71
N PHE A 46 7.28 -4.80 -0.14
CA PHE A 46 6.02 -5.52 -0.20
C PHE A 46 5.90 -6.49 -1.39
N GLN A 47 6.86 -6.49 -2.31
CA GLN A 47 6.83 -7.29 -3.53
C GLN A 47 8.22 -7.89 -3.81
N GLN A 48 8.23 -9.12 -4.32
CA GLN A 48 9.43 -9.72 -4.90
C GLN A 48 9.16 -10.13 -6.34
N ASN A 49 10.08 -9.80 -7.25
CA ASN A 49 9.95 -10.10 -8.67
C ASN A 49 10.25 -11.58 -8.97
N VAL A 50 9.41 -12.47 -8.43
CA VAL A 50 9.45 -13.92 -8.66
C VAL A 50 8.08 -14.41 -9.08
N SER A 51 8.04 -15.48 -9.87
CA SER A 51 6.79 -16.04 -10.36
C SER A 51 5.88 -16.48 -9.22
N PHE A 52 4.58 -16.15 -9.35
CA PHE A 52 3.55 -16.45 -8.35
C PHE A 52 3.83 -15.88 -6.95
N TYR A 53 4.64 -14.82 -6.83
CA TYR A 53 4.80 -14.12 -5.56
C TYR A 53 3.44 -13.64 -5.06
N GLN A 54 3.13 -13.97 -3.81
CA GLN A 54 1.85 -13.64 -3.19
C GLN A 54 2.06 -13.02 -1.81
N LEU A 55 1.54 -11.81 -1.66
CA LEU A 55 1.36 -11.21 -0.35
C LEU A 55 0.43 -12.08 0.53
N PHE A 56 0.63 -12.03 1.83
CA PHE A 56 -0.33 -12.55 2.79
C PHE A 56 -1.38 -11.48 3.01
N ILE A 57 -2.58 -11.70 2.50
CA ILE A 57 -3.69 -10.74 2.56
C ILE A 57 -4.81 -11.36 3.40
N TYR A 58 -5.35 -10.56 4.31
CA TYR A 58 -6.42 -10.92 5.23
C TYR A 58 -7.51 -9.85 5.14
N ARG A 59 -8.77 -10.26 5.15
CA ARG A 59 -9.91 -9.34 5.25
C ARG A 59 -10.45 -9.38 6.68
N PHE A 60 -10.89 -8.26 7.20
CA PHE A 60 -11.62 -8.25 8.47
C PHE A 60 -13.09 -8.63 8.24
N ASP A 61 -13.60 -9.57 9.03
CA ASP A 61 -15.02 -9.89 9.09
C ASP A 61 -15.67 -9.10 10.23
N PRO A 62 -16.52 -8.10 9.93
CA PRO A 62 -17.14 -7.27 10.97
C PRO A 62 -18.23 -8.02 11.75
N ILE A 63 -18.80 -9.10 11.21
CA ILE A 63 -19.90 -9.83 11.86
C ILE A 63 -19.36 -10.60 13.07
N ILE A 64 -18.24 -11.30 12.89
CA ILE A 64 -17.59 -12.06 13.97
C ILE A 64 -16.42 -11.32 14.61
N SER A 65 -16.10 -10.11 14.13
CA SER A 65 -15.01 -9.26 14.61
C SER A 65 -13.64 -9.95 14.61
N LYS A 66 -13.32 -10.65 13.52
CA LYS A 66 -12.06 -11.40 13.36
C LYS A 66 -11.47 -11.22 11.98
N TRP A 67 -10.15 -11.40 11.88
CA TRP A 67 -9.50 -11.53 10.58
C TRP A 67 -9.84 -12.89 9.96
N THR A 68 -10.16 -12.90 8.67
CA THR A 68 -10.37 -14.13 7.92
C THR A 68 -9.06 -14.92 7.82
N ALA A 69 -9.15 -16.18 7.43
CA ALA A 69 -7.98 -16.89 6.91
C ALA A 69 -7.34 -16.13 5.74
N ARG A 70 -6.06 -16.41 5.47
CA ARG A 70 -5.33 -15.84 4.34
C ARG A 70 -6.11 -16.03 3.05
N ILE A 71 -6.28 -14.95 2.29
CA ILE A 71 -6.76 -15.02 0.92
C ILE A 71 -5.57 -15.40 0.04
N GLY A 72 -5.58 -16.63 -0.47
CA GLY A 72 -4.50 -17.17 -1.32
C GLY A 72 -4.70 -16.83 -2.80
N GLY A 73 -3.62 -16.85 -3.58
CA GLY A 73 -3.68 -16.63 -5.03
C GLY A 73 -3.64 -15.17 -5.48
N HIS A 74 -3.45 -14.22 -4.56
CA HIS A 74 -3.17 -12.81 -4.84
C HIS A 74 -1.74 -12.64 -5.35
N PHE A 75 -1.53 -12.93 -6.62
CA PHE A 75 -0.24 -12.74 -7.25
C PHE A 75 -0.03 -11.25 -7.52
N SER A 76 0.92 -10.64 -6.81
CA SER A 76 1.21 -9.22 -6.96
C SER A 76 2.29 -8.99 -8.01
N THR A 77 2.06 -8.05 -8.91
CA THR A 77 2.92 -7.75 -10.06
C THR A 77 3.31 -6.27 -10.05
N ILE A 78 4.44 -5.94 -10.69
CA ILE A 78 4.85 -4.55 -10.90
C ILE A 78 4.58 -4.23 -12.37
N PRO A 79 3.68 -3.29 -12.70
CA PRO A 79 3.36 -2.96 -14.08
C PRO A 79 4.53 -2.21 -14.71
N ALA A 80 4.93 -2.63 -15.91
CA ALA A 80 6.05 -2.01 -16.62
C ALA A 80 5.82 -0.52 -16.93
N SER A 81 4.56 -0.10 -17.04
CA SER A 81 4.18 1.30 -17.29
C SER A 81 4.20 2.19 -16.05
N ASP A 82 4.32 1.63 -14.85
CA ASP A 82 4.36 2.37 -13.60
C ASP A 82 5.02 1.53 -12.48
N PRO A 83 6.35 1.57 -12.38
CA PRO A 83 7.07 0.82 -11.37
C PRO A 83 6.84 1.34 -9.94
N ALA A 84 6.05 2.42 -9.77
CA ALA A 84 5.64 2.94 -8.47
C ALA A 84 4.22 2.48 -8.05
N ALA A 85 3.62 1.56 -8.80
CA ALA A 85 2.37 0.89 -8.46
C ALA A 85 2.56 -0.63 -8.26
N LEU A 86 1.72 -1.20 -7.39
CA LEU A 86 1.56 -2.64 -7.24
C LEU A 86 0.25 -3.09 -7.88
N GLY A 87 0.34 -4.01 -8.83
CA GLY A 87 -0.78 -4.68 -9.47
C GLY A 87 -1.07 -6.04 -8.86
N PHE A 88 -2.18 -6.63 -9.28
CA PHE A 88 -2.56 -8.00 -8.98
C PHE A 88 -3.09 -8.66 -10.26
N THR A 89 -2.25 -9.50 -10.86
CA THR A 89 -2.53 -10.19 -12.13
C THR A 89 -1.95 -11.59 -12.13
N ASN A 90 -2.39 -12.43 -13.07
CA ASN A 90 -1.88 -13.78 -13.24
C ASN A 90 -1.22 -13.97 -14.61
N PRO A 91 -0.03 -13.36 -14.85
CA PRO A 91 0.60 -13.37 -16.16
C PRO A 91 1.13 -14.76 -16.57
N TYR A 92 1.22 -15.70 -15.63
CA TYR A 92 1.83 -17.02 -15.83
C TYR A 92 0.84 -18.08 -16.29
N VAL A 93 -0.47 -17.82 -16.18
CA VAL A 93 -1.52 -18.74 -16.62
C VAL A 93 -2.45 -17.98 -17.55
N ALA A 94 -2.40 -18.33 -18.84
CA ALA A 94 -3.26 -17.76 -19.85
C ALA A 94 -4.74 -17.85 -19.45
N ASP A 95 -5.49 -16.80 -19.75
CA ASP A 95 -6.92 -16.69 -19.44
C ASP A 95 -7.29 -16.82 -17.95
N SER A 96 -6.34 -16.62 -17.05
CA SER A 96 -6.57 -16.67 -15.60
C SER A 96 -6.52 -15.28 -14.97
N GLY A 97 -7.13 -15.16 -13.80
CA GLY A 97 -7.05 -13.98 -12.96
C GLY A 97 -6.50 -14.28 -11.57
N VAL A 98 -6.77 -13.37 -10.66
CA VAL A 98 -6.46 -13.46 -9.23
C VAL A 98 -7.72 -13.17 -8.40
N PRO A 99 -7.80 -13.62 -7.14
CA PRO A 99 -8.95 -13.34 -6.29
C PRO A 99 -8.86 -11.96 -5.63
N LEU A 100 -8.52 -10.90 -6.40
CA LEU A 100 -8.29 -9.52 -5.91
C LEU A 100 -9.25 -9.14 -4.78
N PHE A 101 -8.72 -8.74 -3.63
CA PHE A 101 -9.46 -8.42 -2.40
C PHE A 101 -10.64 -9.36 -2.01
N ASP A 102 -10.53 -10.65 -2.30
CA ASP A 102 -11.57 -11.68 -2.08
C ASP A 102 -12.84 -11.48 -2.92
N MET A 103 -12.77 -10.69 -3.99
CA MET A 103 -13.91 -10.37 -4.85
C MET A 103 -14.58 -11.61 -5.46
N VAL A 104 -13.82 -12.68 -5.73
CA VAL A 104 -14.39 -13.94 -6.23
C VAL A 104 -15.34 -14.59 -5.23
N LYS A 105 -15.14 -14.39 -3.92
CA LYS A 105 -16.06 -14.88 -2.88
C LYS A 105 -17.17 -13.88 -2.59
N ILE A 106 -16.82 -12.59 -2.47
CA ILE A 106 -17.79 -11.52 -2.18
C ILE A 106 -18.90 -11.52 -3.25
N TYR A 107 -18.53 -11.64 -4.52
CA TYR A 107 -19.47 -11.59 -5.64
C TYR A 107 -19.83 -12.96 -6.20
N THR A 108 -19.66 -14.05 -5.43
CA THR A 108 -19.92 -15.41 -5.94
C THR A 108 -21.37 -15.61 -6.39
N THR A 109 -22.33 -14.89 -5.80
CA THR A 109 -23.75 -14.93 -6.20
C THR A 109 -23.94 -14.34 -7.60
N GLU A 110 -23.21 -13.27 -7.93
CA GLU A 110 -23.25 -12.62 -9.24
C GLU A 110 -22.47 -13.39 -10.30
N THR A 111 -21.29 -13.89 -9.94
CA THR A 111 -20.42 -14.63 -10.87
C THR A 111 -20.90 -16.06 -11.09
N GLY A 112 -21.61 -16.65 -10.12
CA GLY A 112 -21.99 -18.06 -10.08
C GLY A 112 -20.84 -19.03 -9.78
N THR A 113 -19.63 -18.51 -9.49
CA THR A 113 -18.44 -19.32 -9.20
C THR A 113 -17.33 -18.50 -8.55
N THR A 114 -16.49 -19.16 -7.75
CA THR A 114 -15.26 -18.58 -7.20
C THR A 114 -14.02 -18.89 -8.05
N ASN A 115 -14.17 -19.56 -9.21
CA ASN A 115 -13.04 -19.98 -10.04
C ASN A 115 -12.38 -18.77 -10.75
N ILE A 116 -11.12 -18.50 -10.42
CA ILE A 116 -10.35 -17.38 -10.99
C ILE A 116 -10.16 -17.42 -12.50
N LYS A 117 -10.22 -18.60 -13.14
CA LYS A 117 -10.19 -18.73 -14.61
C LYS A 117 -11.50 -18.32 -15.27
N THR A 118 -12.60 -18.41 -14.53
CA THR A 118 -13.90 -17.94 -14.99
C THR A 118 -14.07 -16.47 -14.68
N VAL A 119 -13.80 -16.02 -13.44
CA VAL A 119 -14.01 -14.63 -13.03
C VAL A 119 -13.01 -13.65 -13.69
N LYS A 120 -11.77 -14.10 -13.93
CA LYS A 120 -10.73 -13.42 -14.74
C LYS A 120 -10.35 -12.00 -14.29
N ILE A 121 -10.25 -11.75 -12.99
CA ILE A 121 -9.80 -10.43 -12.49
C ILE A 121 -8.29 -10.27 -12.72
N ASN A 122 -7.89 -9.24 -13.46
CA ASN A 122 -6.51 -8.79 -13.61
C ASN A 122 -6.50 -7.26 -13.51
N ALA A 123 -5.77 -6.72 -12.53
CA ALA A 123 -5.67 -5.29 -12.30
C ALA A 123 -4.20 -4.87 -12.22
N ASP A 124 -3.70 -4.18 -13.25
CA ASP A 124 -2.28 -3.88 -13.39
C ASP A 124 -1.76 -2.87 -12.37
N LYS A 125 -2.59 -1.92 -11.93
CA LYS A 125 -2.22 -0.84 -11.00
C LYS A 125 -3.27 -0.75 -9.91
N VAL A 126 -2.97 -1.22 -8.71
CA VAL A 126 -3.94 -1.24 -7.60
C VAL A 126 -3.47 -0.41 -6.41
N LEU A 127 -2.23 -0.58 -5.95
CA LEU A 127 -1.73 0.13 -4.77
C LEU A 127 -0.58 1.07 -5.13
N GLN A 128 -0.59 2.27 -4.56
CA GLN A 128 0.51 3.23 -4.61
C GLN A 128 0.89 3.66 -3.20
N PHE A 129 2.18 3.84 -2.95
CA PHE A 129 2.74 4.13 -1.63
C PHE A 129 3.28 5.56 -1.61
N PHE A 130 2.88 6.35 -0.61
CA PHE A 130 3.24 7.75 -0.47
C PHE A 130 3.91 7.93 0.89
N PRO A 131 5.24 8.08 0.95
CA PRO A 131 5.95 8.30 2.21
C PRO A 131 5.45 9.56 2.91
N ASP A 132 5.40 9.54 4.24
CA ASP A 132 5.02 10.74 5.03
C ASP A 132 5.93 11.92 4.71
N TYR A 133 7.22 11.65 4.45
CA TYR A 133 8.20 12.61 4.01
C TYR A 133 9.38 11.90 3.31
N ALA A 134 10.31 12.66 2.73
CA ALA A 134 11.47 12.11 2.02
C ALA A 134 12.34 11.22 2.93
N GLY A 135 12.45 9.93 2.58
CA GLY A 135 13.21 8.95 3.37
C GLY A 135 12.42 8.36 4.55
N SER A 136 11.14 8.68 4.73
CA SER A 136 10.29 8.02 5.72
C SER A 136 10.09 6.54 5.36
N LYS A 137 10.00 5.71 6.39
CA LYS A 137 9.65 4.28 6.30
C LYS A 137 8.17 4.01 6.55
N THR A 138 7.41 5.05 6.84
CA THR A 138 5.96 5.01 7.03
C THR A 138 5.31 5.93 6.00
N GLY A 139 4.04 5.67 5.72
CA GLY A 139 3.29 6.50 4.82
C GLY A 139 1.88 6.03 4.59
N ILE A 140 1.23 6.67 3.62
CA ILE A 140 -0.10 6.32 3.15
C ILE A 140 0.02 5.36 1.97
N VAL A 141 -0.81 4.31 1.98
CA VAL A 141 -1.10 3.54 0.77
C VAL A 141 -2.44 3.99 0.21
N ARG A 142 -2.55 4.13 -1.11
CA ARG A 142 -3.81 4.44 -1.79
C ARG A 142 -4.17 3.33 -2.76
N VAL A 143 -5.45 3.00 -2.81
CA VAL A 143 -6.02 2.19 -3.88
C VAL A 143 -6.28 3.12 -5.07
N VAL A 144 -5.69 2.79 -6.21
CA VAL A 144 -5.95 3.49 -7.48
C VAL A 144 -7.41 3.28 -7.84
N GLU A 145 -8.18 4.37 -7.88
CA GLU A 145 -9.59 4.34 -8.23
C GLU A 145 -9.78 3.83 -9.65
N GLN A 146 -10.56 2.75 -9.81
CA GLN A 146 -10.81 2.12 -11.09
C GLN A 146 -12.01 1.17 -11.03
N ASP A 147 -12.55 0.81 -12.18
CA ASP A 147 -13.50 -0.29 -12.30
C ASP A 147 -12.78 -1.62 -12.51
N ILE A 148 -13.11 -2.62 -11.69
CA ILE A 148 -12.67 -3.99 -11.86
C ILE A 148 -13.75 -4.76 -12.61
N ILE A 149 -13.36 -5.44 -13.69
CA ILE A 149 -14.25 -6.28 -14.49
C ILE A 149 -14.25 -7.69 -13.92
N LEU A 150 -15.45 -8.20 -13.63
CA LEU A 150 -15.68 -9.60 -13.27
C LEU A 150 -16.49 -10.29 -14.37
N THR A 151 -16.17 -11.55 -14.63
CA THR A 151 -16.89 -12.37 -15.61
C THR A 151 -17.80 -13.38 -14.90
N ARG A 152 -19.05 -13.47 -15.35
CA ARG A 152 -20.04 -14.43 -14.88
C ARG A 152 -19.86 -15.78 -15.56
N LEU A 153 -20.45 -16.83 -14.99
CA LEU A 153 -20.45 -18.17 -15.57
C LEU A 153 -21.04 -18.22 -17.00
N ASN A 154 -22.00 -17.33 -17.30
CA ASN A 154 -22.59 -17.17 -18.64
C ASN A 154 -21.75 -16.30 -19.60
N LEU A 155 -20.51 -15.98 -19.22
CA LEU A 155 -19.54 -15.16 -19.97
C LEU A 155 -19.88 -13.67 -20.13
N THR A 156 -21.01 -13.21 -19.60
CA THR A 156 -21.26 -11.76 -19.47
C THR A 156 -20.38 -11.17 -18.38
N THR A 157 -20.15 -9.85 -18.43
CA THR A 157 -19.32 -9.16 -17.45
C THR A 157 -20.11 -8.12 -16.66
N PHE A 158 -19.56 -7.72 -15.53
CA PHE A 158 -20.00 -6.55 -14.77
C PHE A 158 -18.78 -5.87 -14.15
N LYS A 159 -19.00 -4.65 -13.66
CA LYS A 159 -17.96 -3.82 -13.08
C LYS A 159 -18.22 -3.58 -11.61
N ILE A 160 -17.17 -3.56 -10.83
CA ILE A 160 -17.19 -3.09 -9.45
C ILE A 160 -16.10 -2.02 -9.32
N GLY A 161 -16.51 -0.80 -8.99
CA GLY A 161 -15.55 0.27 -8.73
C GLY A 161 -14.78 -0.02 -7.45
N ILE A 162 -13.47 0.17 -7.43
CA ILE A 162 -12.65 0.10 -6.23
C ILE A 162 -12.00 1.46 -5.96
N SER A 163 -11.86 1.80 -4.69
CA SER A 163 -11.11 2.95 -4.18
C SER A 163 -10.74 2.67 -2.73
N GLY A 164 -9.90 3.50 -2.11
CA GLY A 164 -9.49 3.26 -0.74
C GLY A 164 -8.16 3.86 -0.38
N ASN A 165 -7.84 3.78 0.90
CA ASN A 165 -6.56 4.21 1.44
C ASN A 165 -6.28 3.51 2.77
N GLY A 166 -5.08 3.71 3.26
CA GLY A 166 -4.67 3.27 4.58
C GLY A 166 -3.21 3.63 4.81
N THR A 167 -2.52 2.84 5.61
CA THR A 167 -1.14 3.11 6.02
C THR A 167 -0.23 1.92 5.76
N TYR A 168 1.05 2.20 5.56
CA TYR A 168 2.09 1.17 5.53
C TYR A 168 3.23 1.53 6.49
N ASP A 169 3.94 0.51 6.94
CA ASP A 169 5.19 0.65 7.68
C ASP A 169 6.19 -0.40 7.22
N GLU A 170 7.33 0.06 6.71
CA GLU A 170 8.40 -0.79 6.17
C GLU A 170 9.15 -1.55 7.26
N ASN A 171 9.12 -1.08 8.52
CA ASN A 171 9.78 -1.74 9.63
C ASN A 171 8.99 -2.97 10.09
N THR A 172 7.67 -2.81 10.28
CA THR A 172 6.77 -3.92 10.61
C THR A 172 6.38 -4.75 9.39
N LYS A 173 6.57 -4.22 8.18
CA LYS A 173 6.16 -4.83 6.91
C LYS A 173 4.67 -5.13 6.87
N ILE A 174 3.88 -4.19 7.39
CA ILE A 174 2.42 -4.27 7.43
C ILE A 174 1.82 -3.16 6.58
N ILE A 175 0.78 -3.52 5.84
CA ILE A 175 -0.15 -2.59 5.22
C ILE A 175 -1.50 -2.78 5.89
N ASP A 176 -2.06 -1.70 6.39
CA ASP A 176 -3.45 -1.59 6.83
C ASP A 176 -4.22 -0.81 5.77
N LEU A 177 -5.31 -1.36 5.24
CA LEU A 177 -6.00 -0.80 4.08
C LEU A 177 -7.51 -0.92 4.21
N ASP A 178 -8.22 0.19 4.01
CA ASP A 178 -9.66 0.19 3.82
C ASP A 178 -9.97 0.31 2.32
N VAL A 179 -10.65 -0.70 1.77
CA VAL A 179 -11.05 -0.74 0.35
C VAL A 179 -12.56 -0.59 0.26
N LYS A 180 -13.00 0.43 -0.47
CA LYS A 180 -14.39 0.66 -0.83
C LYS A 180 -14.68 0.03 -2.19
N PHE A 181 -15.78 -0.71 -2.25
CA PHE A 181 -16.35 -1.30 -3.45
C PHE A 181 -17.64 -0.55 -3.79
N ASN A 182 -17.74 -0.06 -5.02
CA ASN A 182 -18.93 0.57 -5.57
C ASN A 182 -19.70 -0.44 -6.43
N GLU A 183 -20.85 -0.87 -5.94
CA GLU A 183 -21.67 -1.93 -6.54
C GLU A 183 -22.83 -1.40 -7.39
N ALA A 184 -22.84 -0.11 -7.72
CA ALA A 184 -23.95 0.51 -8.44
C ALA A 184 -24.30 -0.21 -9.77
N ALA A 185 -23.30 -0.79 -10.45
CA ALA A 185 -23.49 -1.53 -11.70
C ALA A 185 -24.27 -2.85 -11.55
N ILE A 186 -24.41 -3.37 -10.33
CA ILE A 186 -25.24 -4.53 -10.00
C ILE A 186 -26.47 -4.16 -9.15
N GLY A 187 -26.77 -2.86 -9.04
CA GLY A 187 -27.87 -2.34 -8.23
C GLY A 187 -27.61 -2.34 -6.71
N GLY A 188 -26.37 -2.56 -6.29
CA GLY A 188 -25.96 -2.56 -4.89
C GLY A 188 -25.54 -1.18 -4.37
N ALA A 189 -25.33 -1.10 -3.05
CA ALA A 189 -24.74 0.06 -2.39
C ALA A 189 -23.21 -0.03 -2.35
N SER A 190 -22.52 1.04 -1.96
CA SER A 190 -21.10 0.92 -1.66
C SER A 190 -20.86 0.18 -0.35
N GLN A 191 -19.84 -0.66 -0.30
CA GLN A 191 -19.36 -1.32 0.92
C GLN A 191 -17.87 -1.13 1.13
N THR A 192 -17.41 -1.12 2.37
CA THR A 192 -15.99 -0.95 2.71
C THR A 192 -15.53 -2.11 3.57
N PHE A 193 -14.41 -2.73 3.18
CA PHE A 193 -13.75 -3.78 3.95
C PHE A 193 -12.35 -3.36 4.36
N LYS A 194 -11.96 -3.79 5.56
CA LYS A 194 -10.59 -3.61 6.06
C LYS A 194 -9.73 -4.79 5.64
N TYR A 195 -8.50 -4.52 5.29
CA TYR A 195 -7.50 -5.51 4.90
C TYR A 195 -6.19 -5.29 5.66
N LYS A 196 -5.53 -6.40 5.98
CA LYS A 196 -4.13 -6.43 6.42
C LYS A 196 -3.32 -7.18 5.39
N MET A 197 -2.16 -6.63 5.03
CA MET A 197 -1.24 -7.27 4.08
C MET A 197 0.18 -7.28 4.62
N SER A 198 0.92 -8.35 4.31
CA SER A 198 2.34 -8.46 4.65
C SER A 198 3.08 -9.41 3.71
N PRO A 199 4.40 -9.22 3.51
CA PRO A 199 5.25 -10.20 2.81
C PRO A 199 5.32 -11.56 3.51
N THR A 200 5.00 -11.60 4.81
CA THR A 200 5.07 -12.79 5.65
C THR A 200 3.72 -13.09 6.32
N ALA A 201 3.51 -14.33 6.74
CA ALA A 201 2.29 -14.70 7.45
C ALA A 201 2.14 -13.90 8.74
N LEU A 202 0.94 -13.36 8.97
CA LEU A 202 0.57 -12.67 10.20
C LEU A 202 -0.17 -13.61 11.14
N ILE A 203 0.08 -13.46 12.44
CA ILE A 203 -0.73 -14.06 13.50
C ILE A 203 -1.78 -13.00 13.88
N LEU A 204 -3.03 -13.27 13.51
CA LEU A 204 -4.15 -12.36 13.69
C LEU A 204 -5.23 -13.08 14.52
N ASN A 205 -5.77 -12.40 15.54
CA ASN A 205 -6.78 -12.94 16.46
C ASN A 205 -8.20 -12.84 15.88
#